data_AF-E4T230-F1
#
_entry.id   AF-E4T230-F1
#
_cell.length_a   1.000
_cell.length_b   1.000
_cell.length_c   1.000
_cell.angle_alpha   90.00
_cell.angle_beta   90.00
_cell.angle_gamma   90.00
#
_symmetry.space_group_name_H-M   'P 1'
#
loop_
_entity.id
_entity.type
_entity.pdbx_description
1 polymer ?
#
loop_
_entity_poly.entity_id
_entity_poly.type
_entity_poly.pdbx_seq_one_letter_code
_entity_poly.pdbx_strand_id
1 'polypeptide(L)'
;MRDFSEFEKDIIKRIVSDSNKGQIASSVNIIIDEMEKVNIAAIEWDNTYTFVKFYGVENDKSYAKVLDIIFLLKYLEESRYIYSHLKKGTNSNFICASKFVKHGDYYITKNILSSDGVHVNEYLMIHTDIGKEIEERSKKLIHPSYLLIDLVLKDFKTPEQRKFEIQLNEAKKQTNYSRGALYASLAALVLSLVSTLFTTCTDTKIENKQLNQIIQSIEKQAIPKK
;
A
#
# COMPACT_ATOMS: atom_id res chain seq x y z
N MET A 1 6.84 -13.94 -11.80
CA MET A 1 5.48 -13.46 -11.51
C MET A 1 5.31 -12.15 -12.25
N ARG A 2 4.18 -11.90 -12.92
CA ARG A 2 3.98 -10.59 -13.57
C ARG A 2 3.84 -9.50 -12.50
N ASP A 3 4.27 -8.29 -12.85
CA ASP A 3 3.97 -7.11 -12.03
C ASP A 3 2.51 -6.69 -12.26
N PHE A 4 1.81 -6.38 -11.17
CA PHE A 4 0.45 -5.87 -11.21
C PHE A 4 0.48 -4.34 -11.18
N SER A 5 -0.37 -3.71 -11.98
CA SER A 5 -0.66 -2.27 -11.87
C SER A 5 -1.31 -1.93 -10.53
N GLU A 6 -1.24 -0.66 -10.11
CA GLU A 6 -1.90 -0.23 -8.86
C GLU A 6 -3.42 -0.49 -8.89
N PHE A 7 -4.05 -0.33 -10.05
CA PHE A 7 -5.46 -0.69 -10.26
C PHE A 7 -5.71 -2.18 -9.98
N GLU A 8 -4.93 -3.08 -10.57
CA GLU A 8 -5.07 -4.52 -10.33
C GLU A 8 -4.77 -4.90 -8.88
N LYS A 9 -3.77 -4.28 -8.26
CA LYS A 9 -3.44 -4.47 -6.84
C LYS A 9 -4.62 -4.11 -5.94
N ASP A 10 -5.31 -3.02 -6.22
CA ASP A 10 -6.50 -2.61 -5.47
C ASP A 10 -7.64 -3.63 -5.59
N ILE A 11 -7.87 -4.15 -6.80
CA ILE A 11 -8.86 -5.22 -7.01
C ILE A 11 -8.45 -6.50 -6.27
N ILE A 12 -7.17 -6.89 -6.31
CA ILE A 12 -6.67 -8.07 -5.61
C ILE A 12 -6.79 -7.91 -4.08
N LYS A 13 -6.38 -6.75 -3.54
CA LYS A 13 -6.50 -6.41 -2.11
C LYS A 13 -7.96 -6.53 -1.67
N ARG A 14 -8.89 -6.08 -2.51
CA ARG A 14 -10.32 -6.21 -2.27
C ARG A 14 -10.80 -7.66 -2.24
N ILE A 15 -10.42 -8.48 -3.23
CA ILE A 15 -10.77 -9.91 -3.28
C ILE A 15 -10.34 -10.62 -1.98
N VAL A 16 -9.11 -10.34 -1.53
CA VAL A 16 -8.58 -10.92 -0.28
C VAL A 16 -9.33 -10.39 0.95
N SER A 17 -9.64 -9.09 1.00
CA SER A 17 -10.38 -8.48 2.11
C SER A 17 -11.78 -9.06 2.27
N ASP A 18 -12.52 -9.25 1.17
CA ASP A 18 -13.87 -9.79 1.20
C ASP A 18 -13.88 -11.24 1.70
N SER A 19 -12.91 -12.05 1.25
CA SER A 19 -12.74 -13.42 1.75
C SER A 19 -12.43 -13.48 3.25
N ASN A 20 -11.60 -12.56 3.77
CA ASN A 20 -11.26 -12.52 5.20
C ASN A 20 -12.46 -12.17 6.09
N LYS A 21 -13.47 -11.49 5.54
CA LYS A 21 -14.74 -11.19 6.23
C LYS A 21 -15.73 -12.36 6.19
N GLY A 22 -15.32 -13.52 5.67
CA GLY A 22 -16.21 -14.67 5.44
C GLY A 22 -17.22 -14.44 4.32
N GLN A 23 -17.08 -13.35 3.54
CA GLN A 23 -17.93 -13.09 2.40
C GLN A 23 -17.34 -13.81 1.17
N ILE A 24 -18.17 -14.60 0.50
CA ILE A 24 -17.76 -15.19 -0.77
C ILE A 24 -17.80 -14.08 -1.83
N ALA A 25 -16.63 -13.65 -2.28
CA ALA A 25 -16.52 -12.68 -3.35
C ALA A 25 -17.15 -13.27 -4.63
N SER A 26 -17.97 -12.47 -5.31
CA SER A 26 -18.56 -12.84 -6.59
C SER A 26 -17.90 -12.02 -7.68
N SER A 27 -17.45 -12.69 -8.75
CA SER A 27 -16.82 -12.01 -9.89
C SER A 27 -17.75 -10.94 -10.47
N VAL A 28 -19.06 -11.22 -10.52
CA VAL A 28 -20.06 -10.27 -11.02
C VAL A 28 -20.17 -9.03 -10.14
N ASN A 29 -20.03 -9.15 -8.82
CA ASN A 29 -20.09 -8.00 -7.93
C ASN A 29 -18.88 -7.10 -8.16
N ILE A 30 -17.68 -7.70 -8.26
CA ILE A 30 -16.45 -6.94 -8.55
C ILE A 30 -16.58 -6.17 -9.87
N ILE A 31 -17.14 -6.81 -10.90
CA ILE A 31 -17.42 -6.17 -12.20
C ILE A 31 -18.44 -5.03 -12.03
N ILE A 32 -19.57 -5.28 -11.36
CA ILE A 32 -20.63 -4.29 -11.11
C ILE A 32 -20.10 -3.06 -10.36
N ASP A 33 -19.32 -3.26 -9.31
CA ASP A 33 -18.80 -2.16 -8.51
C ASP A 33 -17.84 -1.28 -9.31
N GLU A 34 -17.06 -1.87 -10.22
CA GLU A 34 -16.22 -1.07 -11.10
C GLU A 34 -17.06 -0.35 -12.15
N MET A 35 -18.04 -1.03 -12.77
CA MET A 35 -19.00 -0.39 -13.68
C MET A 35 -19.63 0.85 -13.04
N GLU A 36 -19.99 0.78 -11.77
CA GLU A 36 -20.57 1.91 -11.03
C GLU A 36 -19.60 3.08 -10.85
N LYS A 37 -18.32 2.81 -10.57
CA LYS A 37 -17.28 3.86 -10.46
C LYS A 37 -16.97 4.53 -11.79
N VAL A 38 -17.10 3.79 -12.90
CA VAL A 38 -16.84 4.31 -14.26
C VAL A 38 -18.10 4.70 -15.02
N ASN A 39 -19.23 4.79 -14.31
CA ASN A 39 -20.55 5.17 -14.82
C ASN A 39 -21.14 4.29 -15.93
N ILE A 40 -20.69 3.04 -16.08
CA ILE A 40 -21.31 2.09 -17.00
C ILE A 40 -22.61 1.56 -16.39
N ALA A 41 -23.71 1.69 -17.13
CA ALA A 41 -25.03 1.27 -16.69
C ALA A 41 -25.21 -0.25 -16.80
N ALA A 42 -24.82 -0.81 -17.94
CA ALA A 42 -25.00 -2.22 -18.23
C ALA A 42 -24.01 -2.71 -19.29
N ILE A 43 -23.85 -4.02 -19.31
CA ILE A 43 -23.11 -4.75 -20.33
C ILE A 43 -24.05 -5.82 -20.87
N GLU A 44 -24.25 -5.85 -22.18
CA GLU A 44 -25.05 -6.89 -22.85
C GLU A 44 -24.20 -7.59 -23.91
N TRP A 45 -24.43 -8.88 -24.09
CA TRP A 45 -23.83 -9.65 -25.18
C TRP A 45 -24.90 -10.38 -25.98
N ASP A 46 -24.60 -10.65 -27.24
CA ASP A 46 -25.45 -11.49 -28.07
C ASP A 46 -25.29 -12.98 -27.71
N ASN A 47 -26.33 -13.76 -27.99
CA ASN A 47 -26.34 -15.20 -27.71
C ASN A 47 -25.27 -15.98 -28.50
N THR A 48 -24.74 -15.39 -29.58
CA THR A 48 -23.67 -15.96 -30.40
C THR A 48 -22.28 -15.42 -30.03
N TYR A 49 -22.17 -14.53 -29.05
CA TYR A 49 -20.92 -13.91 -28.60
C TYR A 49 -20.11 -13.31 -29.77
N THR A 50 -20.77 -12.61 -30.66
CA THR A 50 -20.14 -11.87 -31.76
C THR A 50 -19.90 -10.40 -31.42
N PHE A 51 -20.65 -9.85 -30.45
CA PHE A 51 -20.47 -8.49 -29.97
C PHE A 51 -20.86 -8.31 -28.51
N VAL A 52 -20.33 -7.24 -27.91
CA VAL A 52 -20.70 -6.78 -26.58
C VAL A 52 -21.08 -5.30 -26.66
N LYS A 53 -22.18 -4.93 -25.99
CA LYS A 53 -22.64 -3.56 -25.83
C LYS A 53 -22.37 -3.08 -24.42
N PHE A 54 -21.73 -1.93 -24.29
CA PHE A 54 -21.56 -1.21 -23.03
C PHE A 54 -22.46 0.02 -23.02
N TYR A 55 -23.41 0.08 -22.10
CA TYR A 55 -24.38 1.17 -21.99
C TYR A 55 -23.89 2.25 -21.02
N GLY A 56 -24.07 3.53 -21.39
CA GLY A 56 -23.69 4.65 -20.53
C GLY A 56 -22.18 4.91 -20.47
N VAL A 57 -21.45 4.55 -21.53
CA VAL A 57 -20.01 4.79 -21.60
C VAL A 57 -19.76 6.28 -21.88
N GLU A 58 -19.25 7.01 -20.89
CA GLU A 58 -18.89 8.42 -21.06
C GLU A 58 -17.59 8.61 -21.86
N ASN A 59 -16.66 7.63 -21.80
CA ASN A 59 -15.40 7.65 -22.55
C ASN A 59 -14.81 6.23 -22.74
N ASP A 60 -13.89 6.08 -23.71
CA ASP A 60 -13.25 4.80 -24.04
C ASP A 60 -12.46 4.17 -22.88
N LYS A 61 -12.00 4.99 -21.92
CA LYS A 61 -11.26 4.49 -20.75
C LYS A 61 -12.17 3.77 -19.76
N SER A 62 -13.47 4.08 -19.73
CA SER A 62 -14.42 3.45 -18.81
C SER A 62 -14.60 1.96 -19.12
N TYR A 63 -14.85 1.59 -20.38
CA TYR A 63 -15.05 0.17 -20.71
C TYR A 63 -13.73 -0.61 -20.61
N ALA A 64 -12.59 0.02 -20.94
CA ALA A 64 -11.28 -0.61 -20.83
C ALA A 64 -10.99 -1.11 -19.40
N LYS A 65 -11.31 -0.33 -18.36
CA LYS A 65 -11.15 -0.75 -16.95
C LYS A 65 -11.98 -1.99 -16.60
N VAL A 66 -13.18 -2.12 -17.15
CA VAL A 66 -14.02 -3.31 -16.94
C VAL A 66 -13.40 -4.52 -17.63
N LEU A 67 -12.86 -4.35 -18.85
CA LEU A 67 -12.14 -5.41 -19.55
C LEU A 67 -10.87 -5.83 -18.79
N ASP A 68 -10.13 -4.87 -18.23
CA ASP A 68 -8.95 -5.15 -17.41
C ASP A 68 -9.29 -6.03 -16.20
N ILE A 69 -10.45 -5.81 -15.56
CA ILE A 69 -10.94 -6.69 -14.48
C ILE A 69 -11.23 -8.10 -14.99
N ILE A 70 -11.92 -8.22 -16.13
CA ILE A 70 -12.24 -9.55 -16.71
C ILE A 70 -10.95 -10.32 -17.00
N PHE A 71 -9.97 -9.67 -17.63
CA PHE A 71 -8.67 -10.27 -17.93
C PHE A 71 -7.84 -10.56 -16.68
N LEU A 72 -7.88 -9.68 -15.66
CA LEU A 72 -7.24 -9.92 -14.38
C LEU A 72 -7.84 -11.17 -13.71
N LEU A 73 -9.16 -11.27 -13.61
CA LEU A 73 -9.82 -12.42 -12.99
C LEU A 73 -9.51 -13.72 -13.74
N LYS A 74 -9.46 -13.68 -15.07
CA LYS A 74 -9.01 -14.81 -15.90
C LYS A 74 -7.58 -15.21 -15.58
N TYR A 75 -6.66 -14.26 -15.60
CA TYR A 75 -5.25 -14.50 -15.28
C TYR A 75 -5.07 -15.08 -13.87
N LEU A 76 -5.75 -14.52 -12.87
CA LEU A 76 -5.67 -14.98 -11.48
C LEU A 76 -6.17 -16.43 -11.35
N GLU A 77 -7.22 -16.80 -12.08
CA GLU A 77 -7.74 -18.17 -12.06
C GLU A 77 -6.79 -19.15 -12.77
N GLU A 78 -6.34 -18.82 -13.97
CA GLU A 78 -5.41 -19.66 -14.75
C GLU A 78 -4.07 -19.86 -14.01
N SER A 79 -3.62 -18.83 -13.30
CA SER A 79 -2.41 -18.87 -12.47
C SER A 79 -2.65 -19.48 -11.08
N ARG A 80 -3.84 -20.01 -10.79
CA ARG A 80 -4.25 -20.62 -9.52
C ARG A 80 -4.13 -19.70 -8.30
N TYR A 81 -4.17 -18.39 -8.52
CA TYR A 81 -4.25 -17.40 -7.44
C TYR A 81 -5.66 -17.33 -6.85
N ILE A 82 -6.69 -17.62 -7.64
CA ILE A 82 -8.06 -17.79 -7.17
C ILE A 82 -8.61 -19.15 -7.61
N TYR A 83 -9.50 -19.70 -6.81
CA TYR A 83 -10.34 -20.85 -7.16
C TYR A 83 -11.76 -20.36 -7.38
N SER A 84 -12.43 -20.86 -8.42
CA SER A 84 -13.81 -20.46 -8.70
C SER A 84 -14.78 -21.63 -8.58
N HIS A 85 -16.01 -21.31 -8.17
CA HIS A 85 -17.14 -22.22 -8.14
C HIS A 85 -18.31 -21.60 -8.88
N LEU A 86 -19.10 -22.44 -9.56
CA LEU A 86 -20.30 -21.98 -10.24
C LEU A 86 -21.37 -21.59 -9.21
N LYS A 87 -21.81 -20.34 -9.28
CA LYS A 87 -23.01 -19.83 -8.63
C LYS A 87 -24.21 -20.37 -9.40
N LYS A 88 -25.15 -21.03 -8.71
CA LYS A 88 -26.46 -21.32 -9.30
C LYS A 88 -27.15 -19.97 -9.59
N GLY A 89 -27.41 -19.70 -10.86
CA GLY A 89 -28.04 -18.47 -11.31
C GLY A 89 -28.74 -18.67 -12.64
N THR A 90 -29.64 -17.74 -12.96
CA THR A 90 -30.29 -17.67 -14.27
C THR A 90 -29.29 -17.18 -15.31
N ASN A 91 -29.32 -17.78 -16.50
CA ASN A 91 -28.59 -17.26 -17.65
C ASN A 91 -29.23 -15.93 -18.04
N SER A 92 -28.57 -14.82 -17.75
CA SER A 92 -28.83 -13.53 -18.37
C SER A 92 -27.74 -13.27 -19.39
N ASN A 93 -28.09 -12.68 -20.52
CA ASN A 93 -27.15 -12.18 -21.52
C ASN A 93 -26.71 -10.73 -21.21
N PHE A 94 -26.82 -10.33 -19.94
CA PHE A 94 -26.48 -9.00 -19.49
C PHE A 94 -26.06 -8.97 -18.01
N ILE A 95 -25.27 -7.94 -17.67
CA ILE A 95 -24.95 -7.50 -16.31
C ILE A 95 -25.41 -6.05 -16.19
N CYS A 96 -26.13 -5.73 -15.12
CA CYS A 96 -26.63 -4.39 -14.86
C CYS A 96 -26.03 -3.86 -13.55
N ALA A 97 -25.52 -2.63 -13.58
CA ALA A 97 -25.11 -1.95 -12.35
C ALA A 97 -26.31 -1.79 -11.41
N SER A 98 -26.06 -1.80 -10.10
CA SER A 98 -27.13 -1.93 -9.10
C SER A 98 -28.10 -0.75 -9.14
N LYS A 99 -27.62 0.43 -9.55
CA LYS A 99 -28.38 1.67 -9.69
C LYS A 99 -29.28 1.74 -10.93
N PHE A 100 -29.29 0.72 -11.80
CA PHE A 100 -30.11 0.72 -13.03
C PHE A 100 -31.05 -0.48 -13.12
N VAL A 101 -32.10 -0.36 -13.95
CA VAL A 101 -33.03 -1.43 -14.34
C VAL A 101 -33.20 -1.41 -15.86
N LYS A 102 -33.26 -2.60 -16.47
CA LYS A 102 -33.58 -2.77 -17.88
C LYS A 102 -35.07 -2.52 -18.12
N HIS A 103 -35.40 -1.66 -19.09
CA HIS A 103 -36.77 -1.37 -19.51
C HIS A 103 -36.86 -1.46 -21.04
N GLY A 104 -37.28 -2.62 -21.55
CA GLY A 104 -37.22 -2.92 -22.99
C GLY A 104 -35.78 -2.90 -23.49
N ASP A 105 -35.48 -1.99 -24.41
CA ASP A 105 -34.17 -1.87 -25.08
C ASP A 105 -33.22 -0.85 -24.44
N TYR A 106 -33.63 -0.19 -23.35
CA TYR A 106 -32.84 0.82 -22.66
C TYR A 106 -32.78 0.59 -21.14
N TYR A 107 -31.94 1.37 -20.45
CA TYR A 107 -31.75 1.30 -19.00
C TYR A 107 -32.20 2.59 -18.32
N ILE A 108 -32.77 2.47 -17.12
CA ILE A 108 -33.24 3.61 -16.31
C ILE A 108 -32.62 3.54 -14.92
N THR A 109 -32.23 4.69 -14.35
CA THR A 109 -31.81 4.74 -12.95
C THR A 109 -32.94 4.36 -11.99
N LYS A 110 -32.63 3.56 -10.96
CA LYS A 110 -33.55 3.04 -9.93
C LYS A 110 -34.12 4.11 -9.00
N ASN A 111 -34.01 5.40 -9.30
CA ASN A 111 -34.40 6.44 -8.35
C ASN A 111 -35.86 6.26 -7.96
N ILE A 112 -36.05 5.89 -6.69
CA ILE A 112 -37.33 5.56 -6.08
C ILE A 112 -38.16 6.85 -6.13
N LEU A 113 -39.30 6.83 -6.82
CA LEU A 113 -40.39 7.84 -6.81
C LEU A 113 -40.40 9.01 -7.83
N SER A 114 -39.63 9.03 -8.91
CA SER A 114 -39.91 10.03 -9.98
C SER A 114 -39.97 9.39 -11.36
N SER A 115 -41.00 9.77 -12.12
CA SER A 115 -41.34 9.29 -13.45
C SER A 115 -40.29 9.58 -14.52
N ASP A 116 -39.20 10.27 -14.17
CA ASP A 116 -38.21 10.81 -15.11
C ASP A 116 -36.79 10.33 -14.72
N GLY A 117 -36.61 9.01 -14.60
CA GLY A 117 -35.27 8.44 -14.43
C GLY A 117 -34.38 8.77 -15.63
N VAL A 118 -33.05 8.80 -15.42
CA VAL A 118 -32.12 9.05 -16.54
C VAL A 118 -32.14 7.85 -17.47
N HIS A 119 -32.58 8.07 -18.71
CA HIS A 119 -32.61 7.07 -19.76
C HIS A 119 -31.21 6.89 -20.36
N VAL A 120 -30.70 5.67 -20.30
CA VAL A 120 -29.44 5.27 -20.92
C VAL A 120 -29.76 4.35 -22.08
N ASN A 121 -29.75 4.92 -23.29
CA ASN A 121 -29.94 4.19 -24.55
C ASN A 121 -28.67 4.19 -25.42
N GLU A 122 -27.73 5.09 -25.14
CA GLU A 122 -26.45 5.13 -25.84
C GLU A 122 -25.55 3.98 -25.38
N TYR A 123 -24.96 3.30 -26.36
CA TYR A 123 -24.04 2.20 -26.12
C TYR A 123 -22.86 2.25 -27.07
N LEU A 124 -21.72 1.76 -26.57
CA LEU A 124 -20.57 1.39 -27.37
C LEU A 124 -20.69 -0.09 -27.73
N MET A 125 -20.68 -0.41 -29.02
CA MET A 125 -20.64 -1.78 -29.51
C MET A 125 -19.20 -2.18 -29.87
N ILE A 126 -18.76 -3.32 -29.36
CA ILE A 126 -17.45 -3.90 -29.65
C ILE A 126 -17.67 -5.29 -30.26
N HIS A 127 -17.13 -5.52 -31.47
CA HIS A 127 -17.20 -6.81 -32.14
C HIS A 127 -16.09 -7.74 -31.63
N THR A 128 -16.46 -8.68 -30.78
CA THR A 128 -15.54 -9.58 -30.06
C THR A 128 -16.33 -10.72 -29.40
N ASP A 129 -15.63 -11.81 -29.09
CA ASP A 129 -16.13 -12.97 -28.36
C ASP A 129 -16.02 -12.85 -26.83
N ILE A 130 -15.59 -11.69 -26.32
CA ILE A 130 -15.43 -11.47 -24.88
C ILE A 130 -16.74 -11.61 -24.09
N GLY A 131 -17.89 -11.53 -24.75
CA GLY A 131 -19.20 -11.81 -24.15
C GLY A 131 -19.24 -13.19 -23.48
N LYS A 132 -18.55 -14.18 -24.06
CA LYS A 132 -18.45 -15.53 -23.47
C LYS A 132 -17.72 -15.51 -22.13
N GLU A 133 -16.58 -14.82 -22.06
CA GLU A 133 -15.83 -14.66 -20.81
C GLU A 133 -16.64 -13.89 -19.77
N ILE A 134 -17.33 -12.82 -20.17
CA ILE A 134 -18.20 -12.04 -19.28
C ILE A 134 -19.29 -12.95 -18.68
N GLU A 135 -19.96 -13.75 -19.51
CA GLU A 135 -20.99 -14.68 -19.07
C GLU A 135 -20.44 -15.72 -18.10
N GLU A 136 -19.33 -16.38 -18.45
CA GLU A 136 -18.70 -17.38 -17.58
C GLU A 136 -18.30 -16.77 -16.22
N ARG A 137 -17.75 -15.55 -16.23
CA ARG A 137 -17.34 -14.84 -15.01
C ARG A 137 -18.54 -14.43 -14.17
N SER A 138 -19.63 -13.97 -14.79
CA SER A 138 -20.83 -13.54 -14.06
C SER A 138 -21.42 -14.66 -13.16
N LYS A 139 -21.14 -15.92 -13.51
CA LYS A 139 -21.59 -17.12 -12.81
C LYS A 139 -20.56 -17.66 -11.80
N LYS A 140 -19.44 -16.98 -11.56
CA LYS A 140 -18.37 -17.47 -10.68
C LYS A 140 -18.37 -16.79 -9.32
N LEU A 141 -18.40 -17.61 -8.28
CA LEU A 141 -17.92 -17.28 -6.93
C LEU A 141 -16.41 -17.53 -6.89
N ILE A 142 -15.65 -16.67 -6.22
CA ILE A 142 -14.19 -16.76 -6.18
C ILE A 142 -13.69 -16.84 -4.75
N HIS A 143 -12.66 -17.65 -4.56
CA HIS A 143 -11.93 -17.82 -3.31
C HIS A 143 -10.44 -17.57 -3.56
N PRO A 144 -9.82 -16.62 -2.84
CA PRO A 144 -8.38 -16.41 -2.95
C PRO A 144 -7.63 -17.63 -2.43
N SER A 145 -6.61 -18.05 -3.17
CA SER A 145 -5.63 -19.03 -2.72
C SER A 145 -4.72 -18.44 -1.65
N TYR A 146 -4.03 -19.31 -0.91
CA TYR A 146 -2.97 -18.89 0.01
C TYR A 146 -1.89 -18.04 -0.68
N LEU A 147 -1.57 -18.33 -1.95
CA LEU A 147 -0.56 -17.56 -2.70
C LEU A 147 -0.99 -16.11 -2.91
N LEU A 148 -2.26 -15.87 -3.21
CA LEU A 148 -2.77 -14.52 -3.41
C LEU A 148 -2.83 -13.73 -2.10
N ILE A 149 -3.20 -14.41 -1.01
CA ILE A 149 -3.19 -13.84 0.34
C ILE A 149 -1.76 -13.45 0.73
N ASP A 150 -0.79 -14.35 0.53
CA ASP A 150 0.62 -14.10 0.82
C ASP A 150 1.18 -12.91 0.02
N LEU A 151 0.77 -12.76 -1.24
CA LEU A 151 1.12 -11.61 -2.06
C LEU A 151 0.60 -10.29 -1.49
N VAL A 152 -0.66 -10.26 -1.05
CA VAL A 152 -1.25 -9.08 -0.42
C VAL A 152 -0.56 -8.75 0.90
N LEU A 153 -0.28 -9.76 1.73
CA LEU A 153 0.43 -9.58 3.01
C LEU A 153 1.84 -9.01 2.83
N LYS A 154 2.48 -9.34 1.71
CA LYS A 154 3.82 -8.84 1.35
C LYS A 154 3.78 -7.55 0.51
N ASP A 155 2.60 -6.93 0.38
CA ASP A 155 2.36 -5.72 -0.42
C ASP A 155 2.94 -5.84 -1.85
N PHE A 156 2.79 -7.02 -2.44
CA PHE A 156 3.25 -7.36 -3.80
C PHE A 156 4.77 -7.23 -4.00
N LYS A 157 5.56 -7.12 -2.93
CA LYS A 157 7.02 -6.97 -3.02
C LYS A 157 7.71 -8.28 -3.39
N THR A 158 8.72 -8.18 -4.26
CA THR A 158 9.54 -9.34 -4.62
C THR A 158 10.39 -9.81 -3.44
N PRO A 159 10.85 -11.08 -3.42
CA PRO A 159 11.82 -11.55 -2.43
C PRO A 159 13.07 -10.66 -2.35
N GLU A 160 13.56 -10.16 -3.47
CA GLU A 160 14.75 -9.31 -3.58
C GLU A 160 14.51 -7.93 -2.96
N GLN A 161 13.37 -7.29 -3.29
CA GLN A 161 12.96 -6.02 -2.68
C GLN A 161 12.86 -6.14 -1.16
N ARG A 162 12.31 -7.25 -0.66
CA ARG A 162 12.23 -7.52 0.78
C ARG A 162 13.60 -7.67 1.43
N LYS A 163 14.52 -8.43 0.80
CA LYS A 163 15.90 -8.55 1.28
C LYS A 163 16.59 -7.20 1.34
N PHE A 164 16.40 -6.37 0.32
CA PHE A 164 16.97 -5.03 0.27
C PHE A 164 16.40 -4.12 1.37
N GLU A 165 15.08 -4.14 1.60
CA GLU A 165 14.47 -3.37 2.70
C GLU A 165 14.95 -3.79 4.08
N ILE A 166 15.17 -5.10 4.29
CA ILE A 166 15.75 -5.62 5.54
C ILE A 166 17.18 -5.08 5.71
N GLN A 167 18.02 -5.20 4.68
CA GLN A 167 19.39 -4.68 4.70
C GLN A 167 19.42 -3.16 4.91
N LEU A 168 18.52 -2.41 4.28
CA LEU A 168 18.42 -0.97 4.43
C LEU A 168 17.96 -0.57 5.84
N ASN A 169 17.03 -1.31 6.42
CA ASN A 169 16.62 -1.10 7.82
C ASN A 169 17.73 -1.46 8.81
N GLU A 170 18.50 -2.51 8.57
CA GLU A 170 19.68 -2.87 9.37
C GLU A 170 20.78 -1.80 9.26
N ALA A 171 21.08 -1.34 8.05
CA ALA A 171 22.02 -0.25 7.81
C ALA A 171 21.57 1.05 8.49
N LYS A 172 20.27 1.36 8.47
CA LYS A 172 19.69 2.52 9.16
C LYS A 172 19.82 2.40 10.68
N LYS A 173 19.58 1.20 11.24
CA LYS A 173 19.82 0.93 12.67
C LYS A 173 21.29 1.12 13.02
N GLN A 174 22.20 0.53 12.24
CA GLN A 174 23.65 0.70 12.43
C GLN A 174 24.04 2.18 12.37
N THR A 175 23.52 2.94 11.40
CA THR A 175 23.76 4.38 11.29
C THR A 175 23.31 5.14 12.52
N ASN A 176 22.16 4.80 13.10
CA ASN A 176 21.69 5.42 14.34
C ASN A 176 22.58 5.09 15.54
N TYR A 177 23.05 3.85 15.66
CA TYR A 177 24.03 3.48 16.69
C TYR A 177 25.36 4.21 16.51
N SER A 178 25.87 4.32 15.28
CA SER A 178 27.09 5.07 14.97
C SER A 178 26.95 6.56 15.30
N ARG A 179 25.78 7.17 15.02
CA ARG A 179 25.49 8.55 15.43
C ARG A 179 25.51 8.71 16.95
N GLY A 180 24.88 7.79 17.69
CA GLY A 180 24.91 7.79 19.15
C GLY A 180 26.34 7.68 19.71
N ALA A 181 27.14 6.77 19.16
CA ALA A 181 28.55 6.61 19.54
C ALA A 181 29.38 7.86 19.25
N LEU A 182 29.13 8.54 18.12
CA LEU A 182 29.79 9.78 17.76
C LEU A 182 29.42 10.94 18.70
N TYR A 183 28.17 11.03 19.15
CA TYR A 183 27.78 12.01 20.17
C TYR A 183 28.42 11.70 21.52
N ALA A 184 28.50 10.42 21.91
CA ALA A 184 29.15 10.01 23.14
C ALA A 184 30.66 10.33 23.11
N SER A 185 31.34 10.11 21.98
CA SER A 185 32.76 10.43 21.84
C SER A 185 33.02 11.94 21.85
N LEU A 186 32.16 12.74 21.20
CA LEU A 186 32.21 14.20 21.28
C LEU A 186 32.00 14.70 22.71
N ALA A 187 31.02 14.15 23.44
CA ALA A 187 30.78 14.52 24.83
C ALA A 187 31.97 14.17 25.73
N ALA A 188 32.56 12.97 25.56
CA ALA A 188 33.75 12.56 26.28
C ALA A 188 34.96 13.47 26.00
N LEU A 189 35.12 13.91 24.74
CA LEU A 189 36.17 14.84 24.34
C LEU A 189 35.98 16.23 24.95
N VAL A 190 34.76 16.74 24.99
CA VAL A 190 34.44 18.00 25.68
C VAL A 190 34.71 17.88 27.18
N LEU A 191 34.27 16.78 27.82
CA LEU A 191 34.51 16.55 29.23
C LEU A 191 36.00 16.44 29.56
N SER A 192 36.82 15.82 28.71
CA SER A 192 38.27 15.74 28.94
C SER A 192 38.95 17.10 28.80
N LEU A 193 38.55 17.92 27.81
CA LEU A 193 39.07 19.29 27.67
C LEU A 193 38.71 20.15 28.89
N VAL A 194 37.46 20.06 29.35
CA VAL A 194 36.98 20.81 30.51
C VAL A 194 37.69 20.36 31.80
N SER A 195 37.85 19.06 32.02
CA SER A 195 38.55 18.55 33.21
C SER A 195 40.02 18.97 33.24
N THR A 196 40.67 19.01 32.08
CA THR A 196 42.05 19.50 31.95
C THR A 196 42.13 20.98 32.32
N LEU A 197 41.22 21.82 31.82
CA LEU A 197 41.16 23.24 32.17
C LEU A 197 40.91 23.48 33.67
N PHE A 198 39.99 22.74 34.30
CA PHE A 198 39.73 22.88 35.74
C PHE A 198 40.90 22.41 36.59
N THR A 199 41.60 21.34 36.21
CA THR A 199 42.76 20.85 36.97
C THR A 199 44.00 21.73 36.83
N THR A 200 44.21 22.38 35.67
CA THR A 200 45.29 23.36 35.51
C THR A 200 44.99 24.75 36.05
N CYS A 201 43.70 25.11 36.26
CA CYS A 201 43.31 26.43 36.80
C CYS A 201 42.91 26.41 38.28
N THR A 202 42.76 25.25 38.93
CA THR A 202 42.70 25.21 40.39
C THR A 202 44.11 25.40 40.95
N ASP A 203 44.39 26.67 41.25
CA ASP A 203 45.55 27.19 41.97
C ASP A 203 46.28 26.14 42.83
N THR A 204 47.52 25.83 42.47
CA THR A 204 48.56 25.58 43.47
C THR A 204 48.70 26.84 44.33
N LYS A 205 47.80 27.06 45.28
CA LYS A 205 47.96 28.09 46.30
C LYS A 205 49.11 27.64 47.19
N ILE A 206 50.27 28.26 47.01
CA ILE A 206 51.33 28.21 48.01
C ILE A 206 50.71 28.73 49.30
N GLU A 207 50.54 27.86 50.29
CA GLU A 207 50.02 28.26 51.59
C GLU A 207 50.94 29.34 52.17
N ASN A 208 50.38 30.47 52.61
CA ASN A 208 51.13 31.53 53.29
C ASN A 208 51.97 31.01 54.47
N LYS A 209 51.64 29.83 55.03
CA LYS A 209 52.46 29.13 56.03
C LYS A 209 53.81 28.69 55.50
N GLN A 210 53.89 28.17 54.27
CA GLN A 210 55.16 27.80 53.63
C GLN A 210 56.01 29.03 53.33
N LEU A 211 55.38 30.13 52.92
CA LEU A 211 56.06 31.40 52.65
C LEU A 211 56.65 32.02 53.94
N ASN A 212 55.88 32.01 55.04
CA ASN A 212 56.37 32.48 56.35
C ASN A 212 57.47 31.59 56.94
N GLN A 213 57.41 30.26 56.71
CA GLN A 213 58.50 29.37 57.13
C GLN A 213 59.79 29.66 56.37
N ILE A 214 59.73 29.99 55.09
CA ILE A 214 60.91 30.37 54.30
C ILE A 214 61.49 31.71 54.79
N ILE A 215 60.64 32.72 55.04
CA ILE A 215 61.09 34.02 55.57
C ILE A 215 61.78 33.86 56.94
N GLN A 216 61.17 33.10 57.87
CA GLN A 216 61.78 32.84 59.18
C GLN A 216 63.10 32.06 59.10
N SER A 217 63.26 31.21 58.09
CA SER A 217 64.49 30.45 57.87
C SER A 217 65.64 31.35 57.39
N ILE A 218 65.32 32.35 56.55
CA ILE A 218 66.27 33.33 56.03
C ILE A 218 66.67 34.31 57.15
N GLU A 219 65.73 34.82 57.94
CA GLU A 219 66.03 35.73 59.06
C GLU A 219 66.88 35.07 60.14
N LYS A 220 66.65 33.78 60.43
CA LYS A 220 67.49 33.01 61.37
C LYS A 220 68.90 32.74 60.86
N GLN A 221 69.13 32.73 59.55
CA GLN A 221 70.47 32.57 58.96
C GLN A 221 71.21 33.89 58.77
N ALA A 222 70.51 35.03 58.72
CA ALA A 222 71.09 36.35 58.49
C ALA A 222 71.65 37.06 59.75
N ILE A 223 71.48 36.49 60.95
CA ILE A 223 72.07 37.03 62.20
C ILE A 223 73.32 36.20 62.56
N PRO A 224 74.54 36.64 62.18
CA PRO A 224 75.76 36.01 62.66
C PRO A 224 75.92 36.28 64.17
N LYS A 225 76.04 35.21 64.95
CA LYS A 225 76.40 35.27 66.38
C LYS A 225 77.74 36.01 66.50
N LYS A 226 77.76 37.10 67.28
CA LYS A 226 78.94 37.55 68.02
C LYS A 226 78.85 37.00 69.43
#